data_AF-A0A4R4X140-F1
#
_entry.id   AF-A0A4R4X140-F1
#
_cell.length_a   1.000
_cell.length_b   1.000
_cell.length_c   1.000
_cell.angle_alpha   90.00
_cell.angle_beta   90.00
_cell.angle_gamma   90.00
#
_symmetry.space_group_name_H-M   'P 1'
#
loop_
_entity.id
_entity.type
_entity.pdbx_description
1 polymer ?
#
loop_
_entity_poly.entity_id
_entity_poly.type
_entity_poly.pdbx_seq_one_letter_code
_entity_poly.pdbx_strand_id
1 'polypeptide(L)'
;MKIDLHDAVATVEELLAGLRELDGTEIDEAPTRAAQRQRTNLTRSLLYLSHLGDRASVQVMDSYHAFKTRDLAKIRDEPSEE
;
A
#
# COMPACT_ATOMS: atom_id res chain seq x y z
N MET A 1 -1.09 2.61 24.88
CA MET A 1 -1.13 3.37 23.60
C MET A 1 -1.44 2.37 22.50
N LYS A 2 -2.31 2.72 21.55
CA LYS A 2 -2.70 1.84 20.44
C LYS A 2 -2.19 2.44 19.13
N ILE A 3 -1.55 1.62 18.30
CA ILE A 3 -1.20 1.98 16.92
C ILE A 3 -2.45 1.74 16.07
N ASP A 4 -2.80 2.71 15.24
CA ASP A 4 -3.87 2.58 14.26
C ASP A 4 -3.25 2.24 12.89
N LEU A 5 -3.68 1.13 12.31
CA LEU A 5 -3.23 0.66 10.99
C LEU A 5 -4.42 0.40 10.07
N HIS A 6 -5.63 0.83 10.44
CA HIS A 6 -6.86 0.48 9.73
C HIS A 6 -6.78 0.80 8.23
N ASP A 7 -6.33 2.01 7.89
CA ASP A 7 -6.21 2.45 6.50
C ASP A 7 -5.15 1.65 5.71
N ALA A 8 -4.02 1.33 6.35
CA ALA A 8 -2.98 0.51 5.73
C ALA A 8 -3.48 -0.92 5.46
N VAL A 9 -4.21 -1.51 6.39
CA VAL A 9 -4.83 -2.83 6.24
C VAL A 9 -5.81 -2.84 5.07
N ALA A 10 -6.72 -1.86 5.01
CA ALA A 10 -7.70 -1.77 3.92
C ALA A 10 -7.01 -1.67 2.54
N THR A 11 -5.97 -0.84 2.41
CA THR A 11 -5.21 -0.71 1.16
C THR A 11 -4.50 -2.02 0.79
N VAL A 12 -3.92 -2.72 1.76
CA VAL A 12 -3.24 -4.01 1.51
C VAL A 12 -4.22 -5.11 1.12
N GLU A 13 -5.42 -5.14 1.71
CA GLU A 13 -6.47 -6.09 1.32
C GLU A 13 -6.90 -5.87 -0.13
N GLU A 14 -7.06 -4.62 -0.56
CA GLU A 14 -7.36 -4.28 -1.95
C GLU A 14 -6.21 -4.67 -2.90
N LEU A 15 -4.97 -4.35 -2.54
CA LEU A 15 -3.79 -4.75 -3.29
C LEU A 15 -3.71 -6.29 -3.44
N LEU A 16 -3.91 -7.01 -2.34
CA LEU A 16 -3.86 -8.47 -2.33
C LEU A 16 -4.95 -9.08 -3.22
N ALA A 17 -6.16 -8.51 -3.20
CA ALA A 17 -7.24 -8.95 -4.08
C ALA A 17 -6.86 -8.79 -5.55
N GLY A 18 -6.34 -7.62 -5.94
CA GLY A 18 -5.93 -7.37 -7.33
C GLY A 18 -4.71 -8.19 -7.76
N LEU A 19 -3.74 -8.43 -6.87
CA LEU A 19 -2.62 -9.33 -7.15
C LEU A 19 -3.09 -10.75 -7.41
N ARG A 20 -4.04 -11.26 -6.61
CA ARG A 20 -4.61 -12.61 -6.80
C ARG A 20 -5.41 -12.73 -8.09
N GLU A 21 -6.08 -11.67 -8.53
CA GLU A 21 -6.79 -11.66 -9.81
C GLU A 21 -5.84 -11.78 -11.00
N LEU A 22 -4.67 -11.13 -10.93
CA LEU A 22 -3.69 -11.14 -12.01
C LEU A 22 -2.71 -12.32 -11.96
N ASP A 23 -2.57 -12.98 -10.81
CA ASP A 23 -1.63 -14.09 -10.65
C ASP A 23 -1.95 -15.23 -11.63
N GLY A 24 -0.94 -15.66 -12.38
CA GLY A 24 -1.08 -16.68 -13.42
C GLY A 24 -1.82 -16.22 -14.70
N THR A 25 -2.08 -14.93 -14.89
CA THR A 25 -2.70 -14.43 -16.13
C THR A 25 -1.78 -14.65 -17.33
N GLU A 26 -2.27 -15.38 -18.34
CA GLU A 26 -1.60 -15.54 -19.64
C GLU A 26 -1.85 -14.34 -20.57
N ILE A 27 -0.83 -13.96 -21.33
CA ILE A 27 -0.87 -12.82 -22.25
C ILE A 27 -0.94 -13.32 -23.69
N ASP A 28 -1.87 -12.79 -24.48
CA ASP A 28 -1.85 -12.98 -25.93
C ASP A 28 -0.76 -12.08 -26.54
N GLU A 29 0.22 -12.70 -27.19
CA GLU A 29 1.34 -12.01 -27.86
C GLU A 29 1.06 -11.71 -29.34
N ALA A 30 -0.09 -12.13 -29.88
CA ALA A 30 -0.41 -11.90 -31.27
C ALA A 30 -0.42 -10.39 -31.60
N PRO A 31 -0.05 -10.00 -32.83
CA PRO A 31 -0.09 -8.61 -33.27
C PRO A 31 -1.52 -8.16 -33.63
N THR A 32 -2.50 -8.51 -32.81
CA THR A 32 -3.91 -8.17 -33.01
C THR A 32 -4.32 -6.97 -32.16
N ARG A 33 -5.40 -6.28 -32.56
CA ARG A 33 -5.98 -5.20 -31.76
C ARG A 33 -6.51 -5.68 -30.41
N ALA A 34 -7.01 -6.91 -30.34
CA ALA A 34 -7.52 -7.51 -29.10
C ALA A 34 -6.37 -7.75 -28.11
N ALA A 35 -5.29 -8.40 -28.55
CA ALA A 35 -4.08 -8.63 -27.75
C ALA A 35 -3.46 -7.31 -27.25
N GLN A 36 -3.40 -6.29 -28.11
CA GLN A 36 -2.90 -4.97 -27.71
C GLN A 36 -3.77 -4.31 -26.62
N ARG A 37 -5.10 -4.46 -26.70
CA ARG A 37 -6.02 -3.97 -25.67
C ARG A 37 -5.83 -4.72 -24.35
N GLN A 38 -5.68 -6.05 -24.39
CA GLN A 38 -5.39 -6.86 -23.20
C GLN A 38 -4.12 -6.35 -22.50
N ARG A 39 -3.01 -6.21 -23.24
CA ARG A 39 -1.74 -5.71 -22.69
C ARG A 39 -1.86 -4.31 -22.10
N THR A 40 -2.57 -3.41 -22.79
CA THR A 40 -2.80 -2.05 -22.30
C THR A 40 -3.58 -2.04 -20.98
N ASN A 41 -4.60 -2.89 -20.86
CA ASN A 41 -5.36 -3.03 -19.62
C ASN A 41 -4.49 -3.63 -18.52
N LEU A 42 -3.71 -4.67 -18.82
CA LEU A 42 -2.79 -5.28 -17.85
C LEU A 42 -1.75 -4.26 -17.35
N THR A 43 -1.17 -3.45 -18.22
CA THR A 43 -0.25 -2.37 -17.82
C THR A 43 -0.91 -1.39 -16.85
N ARG A 44 -2.16 -1.00 -17.10
CA ARG A 44 -2.91 -0.11 -16.20
C ARG A 44 -3.17 -0.77 -14.85
N SER A 45 -3.57 -2.03 -14.84
CA SER A 45 -3.79 -2.77 -13.59
C SER A 45 -2.50 -2.90 -12.78
N LEU A 46 -1.37 -3.24 -13.42
CA LEU A 46 -0.07 -3.34 -12.74
C LEU A 46 0.38 -1.99 -12.17
N LEU A 47 0.19 -0.89 -12.90
CA LEU A 47 0.47 0.46 -12.39
C LEU A 47 -0.43 0.81 -11.19
N TYR A 48 -1.71 0.44 -11.24
CA TYR A 48 -2.63 0.64 -10.14
C TYR A 48 -2.20 -0.11 -8.87
N LEU A 49 -1.84 -1.39 -9.00
CA LEU A 49 -1.36 -2.21 -7.88
C LEU A 49 -0.05 -1.66 -7.31
N SER A 50 0.87 -1.19 -8.15
CA SER A 50 2.08 -0.49 -7.69
C SER A 50 1.73 0.72 -6.83
N HIS A 51 0.76 1.51 -7.26
CA HIS A 51 0.32 2.68 -6.52
C HIS A 51 -0.32 2.32 -5.16
N LEU A 52 -1.11 1.23 -5.10
CA LEU A 52 -1.63 0.74 -3.83
C LEU A 52 -0.52 0.32 -2.87
N GLY A 53 0.56 -0.31 -3.39
CA GLY A 53 1.74 -0.64 -2.61
C GLY A 53 2.42 0.59 -2.00
N ASP A 54 2.66 1.63 -2.82
CA ASP A 54 3.23 2.89 -2.35
C ASP A 54 2.33 3.56 -1.30
N ARG A 55 1.02 3.56 -1.52
CA ARG A 55 0.04 4.11 -0.60
C ARG A 55 0.04 3.40 0.75
N ALA A 56 0.06 2.06 0.75
CA ALA A 56 0.13 1.27 1.97
C ALA A 56 1.42 1.59 2.76
N SER A 57 2.55 1.75 2.07
CA SER A 57 3.83 2.14 2.68
C SER A 57 3.74 3.50 3.38
N VAL A 58 3.16 4.50 2.71
CA VAL A 58 2.93 5.84 3.30
C VAL A 58 2.04 5.76 4.53
N GLN A 59 0.92 5.02 4.47
CA GLN A 59 0.00 4.88 5.59
C GLN A 59 0.67 4.23 6.82
N VAL A 60 1.54 3.24 6.61
CA VAL A 60 2.35 2.65 7.69
C VAL A 60 3.29 3.68 8.31
N MET A 61 3.94 4.50 7.48
CA MET A 61 4.83 5.56 7.95
C MET A 61 4.09 6.65 8.72
N ASP A 62 2.88 7.03 8.30
CA ASP A 62 2.03 7.97 9.03
C ASP A 62 1.73 7.44 10.45
N SER A 63 1.37 6.16 10.56
CA SER A 63 1.16 5.51 11.86
C SER A 63 2.43 5.45 12.72
N TYR A 64 3.59 5.22 12.11
CA TYR A 64 4.89 5.28 12.79
C TYR A 64 5.18 6.70 13.31
N HIS A 65 5.00 7.72 12.48
CA HIS A 65 5.25 9.11 12.88
C HIS A 65 4.29 9.56 13.98
N ALA A 66 3.02 9.15 13.91
CA ALA A 66 2.04 9.40 14.96
C ALA A 66 2.42 8.73 16.29
N PHE A 67 2.90 7.48 16.24
CA PHE A 67 3.45 6.77 17.41
C PHE A 67 4.65 7.51 17.99
N LYS A 68 5.66 7.80 17.16
CA LYS A 68 6.92 8.42 17.58
C LYS A 68 6.71 9.79 18.19
N THR A 69 5.83 10.61 17.60
CA THR A 69 5.51 11.94 18.11
C THR A 69 4.91 11.88 19.51
N ARG A 70 4.02 10.92 19.76
CA ARG A 70 3.40 10.73 21.08
C ARG A 70 4.37 10.15 22.10
N ASP A 71 5.27 9.27 21.66
CA ASP A 71 6.31 8.70 22.50
C ASP A 71 7.32 9.77 22.96
N LEU A 72 7.80 10.61 22.03
CA LEU A 72 8.66 11.75 22.32
C LEU A 72 7.97 12.79 23.23
N ALA A 73 6.65 13.00 23.08
CA ALA A 73 5.91 13.89 23.96
C ALA A 73 5.88 13.38 25.41
N LYS A 74 5.78 12.06 25.62
CA LYS A 74 5.84 11.48 26.97
C LYS A 74 7.21 11.67 27.62
N ILE A 75 8.28 11.46 26.86
CA ILE A 75 9.66 11.67 27.36
C ILE A 75 9.88 13.12 27.80
N ARG A 76 9.29 14.08 27.08
CA ARG A 76 9.40 15.50 27.45
C ARG A 76 8.60 15.87 28.70
N ASP A 77 7.47 15.20 28.93
CA ASP A 77 6.57 15.50 30.05
C ASP A 77 6.90 14.69 31.32
N GLU A 78 7.89 13.78 31.27
CA GLU A 78 8.49 13.17 32.47
C GLU A 78 9.32 14.24 33.21
N PRO A 79 9.02 14.55 34.49
CA PRO A 79 9.82 15.50 35.24
C PRO A 79 11.23 14.94 35.41
N SER A 80 12.23 15.72 35.04
CA SER A 80 13.60 15.48 35.46
C SER A 80 13.60 15.45 36.99
N GLU A 81 13.74 14.27 37.59
CA GLU A 81 14.00 14.14 39.02
C GLU A 81 15.42 14.70 39.29
N GLU A 82 15.52 16.00 39.54
CA GLU A 82 16.68 16.66 40.17
C GLU A 82 16.22 17.65 41.26
#